data_AF-J4C437-F1
#
_entry.id   AF-J4C437-F1
#
_cell.length_a   1.000
_cell.length_b   1.000
_cell.length_c   1.000
_cell.angle_alpha   90.00
_cell.angle_beta   90.00
_cell.angle_gamma   90.00
#
_symmetry.space_group_name_H-M   'P 1'
#
loop_
_entity.id
_entity.type
_entity.pdbx_description
1 polymer ?
#
loop_
_entity_poly.entity_id
_entity_poly.type
_entity_poly.pdbx_seq_one_letter_code
_entity_poly.pdbx_strand_id
1 'polypeptide(L)'
;MTNRKKFDLIFSWLKYEITVLNKLIIRNKNQHRGTIFIRYVLSSLRFLKKFIFQLGKLKQIKALKADFFSNYHFLYFNSLNFVKGSCVHLSRVHAHKYFVPFSSVLISIFSRLLSLLVRLNSVVNIPDDSIITAVD
;
A
#
# COMPACT_ATOMS: atom_id res chain seq x y z
N MET A 1 -10.09 12.54 -17.45
CA MET A 1 -8.87 11.73 -17.15
C MET A 1 -9.24 10.25 -17.30
N THR A 2 -8.61 9.51 -18.23
CA THR A 2 -8.93 8.09 -18.49
C THR A 2 -8.60 7.21 -17.28
N ASN A 3 -9.31 6.09 -17.10
CA ASN A 3 -9.11 5.19 -15.97
C ASN A 3 -7.67 4.62 -15.92
N ARG A 4 -7.05 4.39 -17.08
CA ARG A 4 -5.63 4.04 -17.20
C ARG A 4 -4.69 5.11 -16.64
N LYS A 5 -4.90 6.40 -16.99
CA LYS A 5 -4.10 7.52 -16.43
C LYS A 5 -4.28 7.63 -14.91
N LYS A 6 -5.51 7.41 -14.40
CA LYS A 6 -5.79 7.40 -12.95
C LYS A 6 -5.06 6.25 -12.25
N PHE A 7 -5.09 5.05 -12.83
CA PHE A 7 -4.35 3.90 -12.34
C PHE A 7 -2.85 4.17 -12.30
N ASP A 8 -2.27 4.70 -13.38
CA ASP A 8 -0.83 5.00 -13.46
C ASP A 8 -0.39 6.02 -12.41
N LEU A 9 -1.21 7.05 -12.18
CA LEU A 9 -0.99 8.05 -11.15
C LEU A 9 -1.03 7.41 -9.75
N ILE A 10 -2.07 6.64 -9.43
CA ILE A 10 -2.22 5.96 -8.13
C ILE A 10 -1.07 4.97 -7.89
N PHE A 11 -0.71 4.20 -8.92
CA PHE A 11 0.43 3.29 -8.87
C PHE A 11 1.74 4.00 -8.52
N SER A 12 1.99 5.14 -9.17
CA SER A 12 3.21 5.92 -8.96
C SER A 12 3.28 6.48 -7.54
N TRP A 13 2.17 7.03 -7.04
CA TRP A 13 2.07 7.52 -5.67
C TRP A 13 2.20 6.41 -4.63
N LEU A 14 1.58 5.24 -4.85
CA LEU A 14 1.74 4.08 -3.97
C LEU A 14 3.21 3.65 -3.91
N LYS A 15 3.89 3.55 -5.05
CA LYS A 15 5.31 3.20 -5.12
C LYS A 15 6.17 4.21 -4.36
N TYR A 16 5.87 5.50 -4.51
CA TYR A 16 6.55 6.59 -3.80
C TYR A 16 6.38 6.48 -2.28
N GLU A 17 5.15 6.38 -1.78
CA GLU A 17 4.87 6.28 -0.34
C GLU A 17 5.52 5.02 0.28
N ILE A 18 5.48 3.87 -0.42
CA ILE A 18 6.15 2.65 0.03
C ILE A 18 7.66 2.84 0.10
N THR A 19 8.25 3.59 -0.83
CA THR A 19 9.68 3.88 -0.84
C THR A 19 10.07 4.77 0.32
N VAL A 20 9.31 5.84 0.57
CA VAL A 20 9.52 6.76 1.70
C VAL A 20 9.37 6.01 3.02
N LEU A 21 8.30 5.22 3.17
CA LEU A 21 8.08 4.37 4.34
C LEU A 21 9.25 3.42 4.56
N ASN A 22 9.73 2.75 3.52
CA ASN A 22 10.86 1.83 3.63
C ASN A 22 12.12 2.53 4.13
N LYS A 23 12.46 3.72 3.60
CA LYS A 23 13.61 4.51 4.06
C LYS A 23 13.48 4.93 5.53
N LEU A 24 12.30 5.41 5.92
CA LEU A 24 11.99 5.77 7.30
C LEU A 24 12.16 4.59 8.26
N ILE A 25 11.69 3.42 7.87
CA ILE A 25 11.76 2.22 8.70
C ILE A 25 13.18 1.68 8.79
N ILE A 26 13.95 1.67 7.70
CA ILE A 26 15.37 1.28 7.75
C ILE A 26 16.14 2.14 8.76
N ARG A 27 15.89 3.45 8.76
CA ARG A 27 16.56 4.38 9.68
C ARG A 27 16.17 4.17 11.15
N ASN A 28 14.89 3.92 11.44
CA ASN A 28 14.36 3.96 12.82
C ASN A 28 14.05 2.56 13.41
N LYS A 29 14.12 1.48 12.63
CA LYS A 29 13.75 0.12 13.09
C LYS A 29 14.50 -0.30 14.35
N ASN A 30 15.79 0.00 14.44
CA ASN A 30 16.61 -0.42 15.58
C ASN A 30 16.23 0.32 16.86
N GLN A 31 15.83 1.59 16.75
CA GLN A 31 15.40 2.42 17.89
C GLN A 31 14.05 1.96 18.47
N HIS A 32 13.20 1.33 17.65
CA HIS A 32 11.88 0.87 18.07
C HIS A 32 11.76 -0.65 18.15
N ARG A 33 12.90 -1.36 18.20
CA ARG A 33 12.92 -2.82 18.29
C ARG A 33 12.13 -3.28 19.52
N GLY A 34 11.24 -4.26 19.32
CA GLY A 34 10.42 -4.80 20.40
C GLY A 34 9.06 -4.13 20.58
N THR A 35 8.82 -2.95 20.02
CA THR A 35 7.50 -2.29 20.09
C THR A 35 6.44 -3.00 19.23
N ILE A 36 5.18 -2.96 19.65
CA ILE A 36 4.09 -3.60 18.90
C ILE A 36 3.82 -2.85 17.59
N PHE A 37 3.83 -1.52 17.62
CA PHE A 37 3.54 -0.71 16.43
C PHE A 37 4.54 -0.98 15.30
N ILE A 38 5.85 -1.13 15.59
CA ILE A 38 6.83 -1.39 14.54
C ILE A 38 6.60 -2.73 13.86
N ARG A 39 6.08 -3.74 14.58
CA ARG A 39 5.72 -5.04 14.00
C ARG A 39 4.60 -4.88 12.96
N TYR A 40 3.57 -4.10 13.27
CA TYR A 40 2.49 -3.80 12.33
C TYR A 40 2.97 -3.01 11.11
N VAL A 41 3.83 -2.00 11.33
CA VAL A 41 4.39 -1.22 10.24
C VAL A 41 5.26 -2.08 9.31
N LEU A 42 6.08 -2.97 9.87
CA LEU A 42 6.90 -3.91 9.09
C LEU A 42 6.04 -4.92 8.33
N SER A 43 4.98 -5.46 8.93
CA SER A 43 4.04 -6.35 8.25
C SER A 43 3.33 -5.63 7.10
N SER A 44 2.86 -4.40 7.32
CA SER A 44 2.27 -3.57 6.26
C SER A 44 3.24 -3.38 5.11
N LEU A 45 4.48 -2.97 5.40
CA LEU A 45 5.50 -2.75 4.40
C LEU A 45 5.79 -4.01 3.58
N ARG A 46 5.81 -5.19 4.23
CA ARG A 46 6.00 -6.48 3.54
C ARG A 46 4.88 -6.76 2.54
N PHE A 47 3.62 -6.63 2.95
CA PHE A 47 2.48 -6.87 2.07
C PHE A 47 2.37 -5.83 0.97
N LEU A 48 2.58 -4.54 1.28
CA LEU A 48 2.59 -3.45 0.31
C LEU A 48 3.65 -3.65 -0.77
N LYS A 49 4.86 -4.12 -0.42
CA LYS A 49 5.92 -4.43 -1.40
C LYS A 49 5.53 -5.58 -2.33
N LYS A 50 4.91 -6.64 -1.78
CA LYS A 50 4.41 -7.75 -2.61
C LYS A 50 3.27 -7.28 -3.52
N PHE A 51 2.37 -6.45 -2.98
CA PHE A 51 1.25 -5.89 -3.72
C PHE A 51 1.69 -4.97 -4.86
N ILE A 52 2.58 -4.01 -4.63
CA ILE A 52 3.08 -3.10 -5.69
C ILE A 52 3.82 -3.87 -6.78
N PHE A 53 4.54 -4.95 -6.43
CA PHE A 53 5.19 -5.82 -7.40
C PHE A 53 4.17 -6.56 -8.27
N GLN A 54 3.14 -7.15 -7.66
CA GLN A 54 2.04 -7.77 -8.39
C GLN A 54 1.30 -6.76 -9.27
N LEU A 55 1.02 -5.56 -8.75
CA LEU A 55 0.40 -4.47 -9.47
C LEU A 55 1.24 -4.00 -10.67
N GLY A 56 2.57 -4.04 -10.56
CA GLY A 56 3.49 -3.73 -11.65
C GLY A 56 3.40 -4.73 -12.80
N LYS A 57 3.13 -6.01 -12.51
CA LYS A 57 2.94 -7.04 -13.54
C LYS A 57 1.68 -6.81 -14.38
N LEU A 58 0.62 -6.20 -13.83
CA LEU A 58 -0.56 -5.80 -14.62
C LEU A 58 -0.18 -4.93 -15.82
N LYS A 59 0.83 -4.07 -15.67
CA LYS A 59 1.26 -3.18 -16.75
C LYS A 59 2.00 -3.89 -17.89
N GLN A 60 2.53 -5.08 -17.62
CA GLN A 60 3.43 -5.80 -18.54
C GLN A 60 2.75 -6.95 -19.27
N ILE A 61 1.63 -7.46 -18.76
CA ILE A 61 1.03 -8.70 -19.24
C ILE A 61 -0.20 -8.38 -20.10
N LYS A 62 -0.17 -8.80 -21.38
CA LYS A 62 -1.30 -8.67 -22.33
C LYS A 62 -2.49 -9.58 -21.98
N ALA A 63 -2.29 -10.71 -21.28
CA ALA A 63 -3.35 -11.65 -20.89
C ALA A 63 -3.18 -12.12 -19.43
N LEU A 64 -4.09 -11.72 -18.54
CA LEU A 64 -4.04 -12.04 -17.12
C LEU A 64 -4.69 -13.40 -16.86
N LYS A 65 -3.95 -14.34 -16.25
CA LYS A 65 -4.48 -15.64 -15.81
C LYS A 65 -5.40 -15.50 -14.60
N ALA A 66 -6.36 -16.41 -14.40
CA ALA A 66 -7.27 -16.40 -13.25
C ALA A 66 -6.53 -16.37 -11.89
N ASP A 67 -5.43 -17.11 -11.75
CA ASP A 67 -4.57 -17.12 -10.55
C ASP A 67 -4.01 -15.74 -10.20
N PHE A 68 -3.85 -14.88 -11.20
CA PHE A 68 -3.37 -13.51 -11.01
C PHE A 68 -4.35 -12.71 -10.17
N PHE A 69 -5.65 -12.79 -10.48
CA PHE A 69 -6.70 -12.04 -9.78
C PHE A 69 -6.87 -12.54 -8.35
N SER A 70 -6.84 -13.85 -8.13
CA SER A 70 -6.86 -14.44 -6.79
C SER A 70 -5.71 -13.94 -5.93
N ASN A 71 -4.48 -13.93 -6.47
CA ASN A 71 -3.32 -13.41 -5.76
C ASN A 71 -3.37 -11.88 -5.59
N TYR A 72 -3.91 -11.15 -6.57
CA TYR A 72 -4.14 -9.70 -6.46
C TYR A 72 -5.08 -9.37 -5.30
N HIS A 73 -6.25 -10.01 -5.23
CA HIS A 73 -7.23 -9.79 -4.15
C HIS A 73 -6.63 -10.15 -2.80
N PHE A 74 -5.95 -11.30 -2.69
CA PHE A 74 -5.27 -11.70 -1.47
C PHE A 74 -4.25 -10.66 -0.99
N LEU A 75 -3.40 -10.16 -1.88
CA LEU A 75 -2.39 -9.15 -1.55
C LEU A 75 -3.02 -7.79 -1.23
N TYR A 76 -4.08 -7.41 -1.94
CA TYR A 76 -4.82 -6.18 -1.70
C TYR A 76 -5.47 -6.19 -0.31
N PHE A 77 -6.25 -7.21 0.01
CA PHE A 77 -6.96 -7.30 1.30
C PHE A 77 -5.99 -7.38 2.48
N ASN A 78 -4.90 -8.17 2.36
CA ASN A 78 -3.89 -8.20 3.39
C ASN A 78 -3.18 -6.85 3.56
N SER A 79 -2.82 -6.18 2.46
CA SER A 79 -2.21 -4.84 2.53
C SER A 79 -3.14 -3.85 3.23
N LEU A 80 -4.44 -3.87 2.90
CA LEU A 80 -5.44 -3.02 3.52
C LEU A 80 -5.60 -3.32 5.03
N ASN A 81 -5.68 -4.59 5.41
CA ASN A 81 -5.81 -5.01 6.81
C ASN A 81 -4.61 -4.56 7.65
N PHE A 82 -3.38 -4.76 7.14
CA PHE A 82 -2.19 -4.34 7.87
C PHE A 82 -2.02 -2.82 7.91
N VAL A 83 -2.37 -2.10 6.83
CA VAL A 83 -2.39 -0.62 6.82
C VAL A 83 -3.37 -0.10 7.88
N LYS A 84 -4.60 -0.62 7.93
CA LYS A 84 -5.59 -0.27 8.97
C LYS A 84 -5.06 -0.58 10.37
N GLY A 85 -4.50 -1.77 10.57
CA GLY A 85 -3.90 -2.16 11.85
C GLY A 85 -2.78 -1.22 12.27
N SER A 86 -1.93 -0.80 11.33
CA SER A 86 -0.84 0.15 11.60
C SER A 86 -1.39 1.53 11.99
N CYS A 87 -2.43 2.03 11.33
CA CYS A 87 -3.09 3.27 11.75
C CYS A 87 -3.57 3.19 13.21
N VAL A 88 -4.26 2.09 13.58
CA VAL A 88 -4.77 1.90 14.94
C VAL A 88 -3.65 1.90 15.97
N HIS A 89 -2.57 1.13 15.73
CA HIS A 89 -1.45 1.04 16.67
C HIS A 89 -0.63 2.34 16.72
N LEU A 90 -0.47 3.05 15.61
CA LEU A 90 0.21 4.34 15.58
C LEU A 90 -0.57 5.42 16.35
N SER A 91 -1.90 5.46 16.20
CA SER A 91 -2.74 6.40 16.95
C SER A 91 -2.64 6.16 18.46
N ARG A 92 -2.57 4.90 18.90
CA ARG A 92 -2.34 4.55 20.30
C ARG A 92 -0.99 5.07 20.80
N VAL A 93 0.09 4.81 20.06
CA VAL A 93 1.44 5.29 20.43
C VAL A 93 1.51 6.82 20.46
N HIS A 94 0.87 7.49 19.51
CA HIS A 94 0.80 8.95 19.45
C HIS A 94 0.03 9.54 20.65
N ALA A 95 -1.08 8.91 21.06
CA ALA A 95 -1.85 9.33 22.24
C ALA A 95 -1.01 9.27 23.53
N HIS A 96 -0.12 8.28 23.64
CA HIS A 96 0.83 8.16 24.75
C HIS A 96 2.07 9.09 24.62
N LYS A 97 2.10 10.00 23.64
CA LYS A 97 3.16 10.99 23.39
C LYS A 97 4.56 10.40 23.19
N TYR A 98 4.67 9.11 22.85
CA TYR A 98 5.96 8.49 22.52
C TYR A 98 6.37 8.85 21.09
N PHE A 99 7.57 9.41 20.92
CA PHE A 99 8.18 9.71 19.61
C PHE A 99 7.25 10.46 18.65
N VAL A 100 6.61 11.54 19.14
CA VAL A 100 5.55 12.30 18.44
C VAL A 100 5.93 12.70 17.00
N PRO A 101 7.15 13.19 16.70
CA PRO A 101 7.50 13.56 15.32
C PRO A 101 7.57 12.36 14.37
N PHE A 102 8.00 11.20 14.86
CA PHE A 102 8.09 9.98 14.04
C PHE A 102 6.71 9.35 13.83
N SER A 103 5.91 9.25 14.89
CA SER A 103 4.56 8.67 14.82
C SER A 103 3.62 9.53 13.96
N SER A 104 3.70 10.86 14.02
CA SER A 104 2.90 11.75 13.17
C SER A 104 3.22 11.60 11.68
N VAL A 105 4.50 11.49 11.32
CA VAL A 105 4.94 11.22 9.95
C VAL A 105 4.43 9.86 9.48
N LEU A 106 4.53 8.83 10.32
CA LEU A 106 3.99 7.52 9.98
C LEU A 106 2.48 7.55 9.78
N ILE A 107 1.72 8.20 10.68
CA ILE A 107 0.26 8.37 10.52
C ILE A 107 -0.05 9.05 9.19
N SER A 108 0.67 10.11 8.85
CA SER A 108 0.51 10.82 7.58
C SER A 108 0.72 9.91 6.36
N ILE A 109 1.80 9.11 6.36
CA ILE A 109 2.07 8.13 5.29
C ILE A 109 0.98 7.06 5.22
N PHE A 110 0.58 6.48 6.36
CA PHE A 110 -0.41 5.41 6.41
C PHE A 110 -1.81 5.90 6.00
N SER A 111 -2.20 7.13 6.34
CA SER A 111 -3.43 7.75 5.87
C SER A 111 -3.43 7.94 4.35
N ARG A 112 -2.30 8.39 3.76
CA ARG A 112 -2.17 8.49 2.30
C ARG A 112 -2.21 7.12 1.63
N LEU A 113 -1.51 6.12 2.18
CA LEU A 113 -1.54 4.74 1.68
C LEU A 113 -2.97 4.17 1.71
N LEU A 114 -3.70 4.37 2.81
CA LEU A 114 -5.09 3.93 2.92
C LEU A 114 -5.97 4.58 1.86
N SER A 115 -5.85 5.90 1.67
CA SER A 115 -6.60 6.64 0.66
C SER A 115 -6.28 6.13 -0.76
N LEU A 116 -5.01 5.92 -1.07
CA LEU A 116 -4.57 5.41 -2.37
C LEU A 116 -5.06 3.98 -2.63
N LEU A 117 -5.03 3.10 -1.63
CA LEU A 117 -5.54 1.72 -1.76
C LEU A 117 -7.05 1.70 -2.02
N VAL A 118 -7.82 2.51 -1.31
CA VAL A 118 -9.28 2.61 -1.51
C VAL A 118 -9.60 3.16 -2.91
N ARG A 119 -8.88 4.20 -3.35
CA ARG A 119 -9.02 4.75 -4.71
C ARG A 119 -8.58 3.76 -5.79
N LEU A 120 -7.57 2.94 -5.53
CA LEU A 120 -7.15 1.90 -6.47
C LEU A 120 -8.27 0.88 -6.68
N ASN A 121 -8.91 0.43 -5.59
CA ASN A 121 -10.02 -0.51 -5.66
C ASN A 121 -11.22 0.06 -6.43
N SER A 122 -11.52 1.36 -6.28
CA SER A 122 -12.57 1.99 -7.08
C SER A 122 -12.23 2.09 -8.57
N VAL A 123 -10.94 2.20 -8.93
CA VAL A 123 -10.52 2.24 -10.34
C VAL A 123 -10.49 0.84 -10.96
N VAL A 124 -10.13 -0.19 -10.18
CA VAL A 124 -10.02 -1.57 -10.67
C VAL A 124 -11.38 -2.29 -10.74
N ASN A 125 -12.33 -1.95 -9.87
CA ASN A 125 -13.66 -2.58 -9.86
C ASN A 125 -14.66 -1.95 -10.86
N ILE A 126 -14.29 -0.90 -11.59
CA ILE A 126 -15.11 -0.42 -12.71
C ILE A 126 -14.83 -1.38 -13.87
N PRO A 127 -15.85 -2.04 -14.43
CA PRO A 127 -15.70 -2.93 -15.59
C PRO A 127 -15.48 -2.05 -16.82
N ASP A 128 -14.28 -1.48 -16.92
CA ASP A 128 -13.81 -0.81 -18.12
C ASP A 128 -12.85 -1.78 -18.79
N ASP A 129 -13.28 -2.34 -19.93
CA ASP A 129 -12.46 -3.17 -20.80
C ASP A 129 -11.12 -2.50 -21.14
N SER A 130 -11.01 -1.16 -21.02
CA SER A 130 -9.80 -0.39 -21.26
C SER A 130 -8.64 -0.58 -20.27
N ILE A 131 -8.86 -1.22 -19.10
CA ILE A 131 -7.78 -1.55 -18.15
C ILE A 131 -7.16 -2.92 -18.46
N ILE A 132 -7.92 -3.81 -19.11
CA ILE A 132 -7.55 -5.22 -19.35
C ILE A 132 -7.33 -5.52 -20.85
N THR A 133 -7.89 -4.74 -21.77
CA THR A 133 -7.71 -4.95 -23.21
C THR A 133 -6.60 -4.07 -23.77
N ALA A 134 -5.45 -4.70 -24.00
CA ALA A 134 -4.71 -4.46 -25.22
C ALA A 134 -4.90 -5.71 -26.10
N VAL A 135 -6.12 -5.87 -26.62
CA VAL A 135 -6.33 -6.67 -27.83
C VAL A 135 -6.05 -5.73 -28.98
N ASP A 136 -4.79 -5.79 -29.41
CA ASP A 136 -4.34 -5.85 -30.81
C ASP A 136 -2.83 -6.24 -30.79
#